data_AF-A0A6H9XU63-F1
#
_entry.id   AF-A0A6H9XU63-F1
#
_cell.length_a   1.000
_cell.length_b   1.000
_cell.length_c   1.000
_cell.angle_alpha   90.00
_cell.angle_beta   90.00
_cell.angle_gamma   90.00
#
_symmetry.space_group_name_H-M   'P 1'
#
loop_
_entity.id
_entity.type
_entity.pdbx_description
1 polymer ?
#
loop_
_entity_poly.entity_id
_entity_poly.type
_entity_poly.pdbx_seq_one_letter_code
_entity_poly.pdbx_strand_id
1 'polypeptide(L)'
;MSLPAISYYCTKCDFRGGDLGTWGLKEYVLPNGVRVGVHWRLGWCEDCVGLAAVENLDSDERLKDLAEAKAELGALPPHPMRHWWQLHGFMFNHAWQKQLEAWERERFHLQCKLDDAQDALEHLKGRKQPPRCLACGSDRVHSPLITNPEPWNDPSQPHHTGFVHPGCGGELWRREEDMRFALKPTVRRYSPEGDFLEKEFVEGYTVPDGEYFENLESSNAKARGRSIPLSTG
;
A
#
# COMPACT_ATOMS: atom_id res chain seq x y z
N MET A 1 -0.13 17.60 -1.09
CA MET A 1 0.59 17.04 0.07
C MET A 1 2.00 17.59 0.09
N SER A 2 2.47 18.04 1.25
CA SER A 2 3.84 18.52 1.47
C SER A 2 4.58 17.45 2.25
N LEU A 3 5.53 16.75 1.61
CA LEU A 3 6.30 15.68 2.26
C LEU A 3 7.64 16.21 2.74
N PRO A 4 8.10 15.84 3.96
CA PRO A 4 9.41 16.21 4.43
C PRO A 4 10.51 15.52 3.61
N ALA A 5 11.63 16.21 3.42
CA ALA A 5 12.80 15.61 2.79
C ALA A 5 13.59 14.84 3.85
N ILE A 6 13.78 13.53 3.66
CA ILE A 6 14.63 12.73 4.56
C ILE A 6 15.97 12.51 3.86
N SER A 7 17.05 12.93 4.51
CA SER A 7 18.41 12.64 4.07
C SER A 7 18.99 11.46 4.86
N TYR A 8 19.86 10.72 4.20
CA TYR A 8 20.60 9.58 4.75
C TYR A 8 22.09 9.77 4.49
N TYR A 9 22.93 9.36 5.43
CA TYR A 9 24.39 9.49 5.32
C TYR A 9 25.17 8.35 6.02
N CYS A 10 26.35 7.96 5.51
CA CYS A 10 27.24 6.97 6.17
C CYS A 10 28.11 7.67 7.23
N THR A 11 28.32 7.04 8.38
CA THR A 11 29.22 7.55 9.44
C THR A 11 30.72 7.42 9.14
N LYS A 12 31.10 6.71 8.08
CA LYS A 12 32.49 6.39 7.70
C LYS A 12 32.91 6.84 6.30
N CYS A 13 32.00 7.30 5.45
CA CYS A 13 32.31 7.81 4.11
C CYS A 13 31.38 8.96 3.73
N ASP A 14 31.66 9.63 2.62
CA ASP A 14 30.93 10.82 2.17
C ASP A 14 29.59 10.51 1.48
N PHE A 15 29.06 9.29 1.62
CA PHE A 15 27.76 8.94 1.07
C PHE A 15 26.67 9.85 1.65
N ARG A 16 25.86 10.44 0.78
CA ARG A 16 24.62 11.13 1.10
C ARG A 16 23.55 10.77 0.07
N GLY A 17 22.35 10.46 0.53
CA GLY A 17 21.21 10.11 -0.32
C GLY A 17 19.89 10.58 0.27
N GLY A 18 18.83 10.56 -0.53
CA GLY A 18 17.47 10.85 -0.07
C GLY A 18 16.50 9.75 -0.48
N ASP A 19 15.32 9.75 0.13
CA ASP A 19 14.28 8.73 -0.11
C ASP A 19 13.21 9.15 -1.14
N LEU A 20 13.35 10.32 -1.78
CA LEU A 20 12.35 10.86 -2.72
C LEU A 20 11.93 9.88 -3.82
N GLY A 21 12.86 9.03 -4.28
CA GLY A 21 12.61 8.01 -5.30
C GLY A 21 11.74 6.83 -4.84
N THR A 22 11.48 6.74 -3.53
CA THR A 22 10.69 5.67 -2.91
C THR A 22 9.22 6.03 -2.76
N TRP A 23 8.83 7.25 -3.06
CA TRP A 23 7.47 7.74 -2.85
C TRP A 23 6.50 7.27 -3.95
N GLY A 24 5.20 7.33 -3.63
CA GLY A 24 4.11 6.87 -4.49
C GLY A 24 3.68 5.42 -4.26
N LEU A 25 2.48 5.09 -4.74
CA LEU A 25 1.94 3.74 -4.68
C LEU A 25 2.71 2.80 -5.59
N LYS A 26 2.76 1.55 -5.17
CA LYS A 26 3.37 0.46 -5.90
C LYS A 26 2.38 -0.68 -5.88
N GLU A 27 2.07 -1.22 -7.05
CA GLU A 27 1.07 -2.27 -7.22
C GLU A 27 1.62 -3.39 -8.08
N TYR A 28 1.33 -4.63 -7.71
CA TYR A 28 1.45 -5.77 -8.61
C TYR A 28 0.18 -5.87 -9.45
N VAL A 29 0.34 -6.13 -10.74
CA VAL A 29 -0.76 -6.50 -11.65
C VAL A 29 -0.76 -8.01 -11.80
N LEU A 30 -1.73 -8.68 -11.19
CA LEU A 30 -1.87 -10.12 -11.23
C LEU A 30 -2.36 -10.61 -12.61
N PRO A 31 -2.17 -11.89 -12.98
CA PRO A 31 -2.55 -12.40 -14.30
C PRO A 31 -4.04 -12.27 -14.64
N ASN A 32 -4.92 -12.24 -13.63
CA ASN A 32 -6.35 -12.02 -13.79
C ASN A 32 -6.72 -10.53 -13.91
N GLY A 33 -5.75 -9.61 -13.89
CA GLY A 33 -5.95 -8.16 -13.95
C GLY A 33 -6.22 -7.50 -12.59
N VAL A 34 -6.29 -8.27 -11.50
CA VAL A 34 -6.37 -7.70 -10.15
C VAL A 34 -5.08 -6.96 -9.83
N ARG A 35 -5.22 -5.79 -9.19
CA ARG A 35 -4.09 -4.99 -8.72
C ARG A 35 -4.02 -5.05 -7.20
N VAL A 36 -2.88 -5.46 -6.66
CA VAL A 36 -2.63 -5.51 -5.22
C VAL A 36 -1.44 -4.64 -4.85
N GLY A 37 -1.51 -3.94 -3.72
CA GLY A 37 -0.39 -3.10 -3.26
C GLY A 37 0.89 -3.91 -3.07
N VAL A 38 2.06 -3.30 -3.29
CA VAL A 38 3.38 -3.90 -3.04
C VAL A 38 3.82 -3.51 -1.64
N HIS A 39 4.15 -4.48 -0.79
CA HIS A 39 4.89 -4.19 0.43
C HIS A 39 6.34 -3.96 0.06
N TRP A 40 6.89 -2.85 0.52
CA TRP A 40 8.26 -2.45 0.25
C TRP A 40 8.87 -1.80 1.47
N ARG A 41 10.18 -1.90 1.59
CA ARG A 41 10.97 -1.19 2.59
C ARG A 41 12.11 -0.46 1.90
N LEU A 42 12.67 0.53 2.57
CA LEU A 42 13.88 1.17 2.10
C LEU A 42 15.02 0.15 2.20
N GLY A 43 15.88 0.09 1.20
CA GLY A 43 17.04 -0.81 1.18
C GLY A 43 18.16 -0.26 0.31
N TRP A 44 19.30 -0.95 0.31
CA TRP A 44 20.42 -0.63 -0.57
C TRP A 44 20.37 -1.51 -1.82
N CYS A 45 20.49 -0.90 -2.99
CA CYS A 45 20.62 -1.60 -4.27
C CYS A 45 22.01 -1.34 -4.86
N GLU A 46 22.72 -2.40 -5.24
CA GLU A 46 24.05 -2.31 -5.84
C GLU A 46 24.03 -1.60 -7.19
N ASP A 47 23.04 -1.86 -8.03
CA ASP A 47 22.90 -1.27 -9.37
C ASP A 47 22.57 0.21 -9.31
N CYS A 48 21.72 0.60 -8.36
CA CYS A 48 21.42 2.02 -8.11
C CYS A 48 22.57 2.73 -7.39
N VAL A 49 23.51 1.97 -6.80
CA VAL A 49 24.57 2.47 -5.93
C VAL A 49 24.00 3.37 -4.83
N GLY A 50 22.92 2.93 -4.19
CA GLY A 50 22.19 3.80 -3.28
C GLY A 50 20.93 3.21 -2.69
N LEU A 51 20.21 4.09 -2.01
CA LEU A 51 18.93 3.81 -1.38
C LEU A 51 17.82 3.69 -2.41
N ALA A 52 16.99 2.66 -2.27
CA ALA A 52 15.83 2.43 -3.12
C ALA A 52 14.68 1.79 -2.34
N ALA A 53 13.48 1.88 -2.90
CA ALA A 53 12.38 1.03 -2.47
C ALA A 53 12.67 -0.40 -2.95
N VAL A 54 12.69 -1.36 -2.03
CA VAL A 54 12.92 -2.77 -2.30
C VAL A 54 11.69 -3.56 -1.86
N GLU A 55 11.28 -4.53 -2.66
CA GLU A 55 10.19 -5.44 -2.30
C GLU A 55 10.42 -6.04 -0.91
N ASN A 56 9.39 -6.05 -0.08
CA ASN A 56 9.35 -6.81 1.15
C ASN A 56 8.49 -8.06 0.91
N LEU A 57 9.15 -9.21 0.77
CA LEU A 57 8.50 -10.49 0.54
C LEU A 57 8.22 -11.26 1.85
N ASP A 58 8.36 -10.61 3.01
CA ASP A 58 7.94 -11.18 4.29
C ASP A 58 6.41 -11.32 4.34
N SER A 59 5.94 -12.52 4.68
CA SER A 59 4.51 -12.83 4.80
C SER A 59 3.88 -12.24 6.07
N ASP A 60 4.66 -11.88 7.08
CA ASP A 60 4.13 -11.49 8.39
C ASP A 60 3.22 -10.27 8.31
N GLU A 61 3.60 -9.25 7.53
CA GLU A 61 2.75 -8.08 7.31
C GLU A 61 1.47 -8.45 6.55
N ARG A 62 1.56 -9.32 5.54
CA ARG A 62 0.37 -9.78 4.79
C ARG A 62 -0.59 -10.60 5.62
N LEU A 63 -0.07 -11.41 6.54
CA LEU A 63 -0.89 -12.16 7.47
C LEU A 63 -1.64 -11.23 8.43
N LYS A 64 -1.02 -10.10 8.83
CA LYS A 64 -1.69 -9.05 9.62
C LYS A 64 -2.79 -8.37 8.80
N ASP A 65 -2.49 -7.92 7.58
CA ASP A 65 -3.50 -7.30 6.68
C ASP A 65 -4.73 -8.23 6.52
N LEU A 66 -4.47 -9.52 6.29
CA LEU A 66 -5.52 -10.52 6.14
C LEU A 66 -6.33 -10.71 7.44
N ALA A 67 -5.67 -10.72 8.59
CA ALA A 67 -6.33 -10.85 9.89
C ALA A 67 -7.19 -9.63 10.21
N GLU A 68 -6.68 -8.43 9.93
CA GLU A 68 -7.40 -7.16 10.09
C GLU A 68 -8.63 -7.10 9.18
N ALA A 69 -8.50 -7.41 7.89
CA ALA A 69 -9.62 -7.43 6.97
C ALA A 69 -10.71 -8.44 7.38
N LYS A 70 -10.30 -9.63 7.88
CA LYS A 70 -11.25 -10.61 8.44
C LYS A 70 -11.97 -10.08 9.68
N ALA A 71 -11.24 -9.41 10.57
CA ALA A 71 -11.79 -8.87 11.80
C ALA A 71 -12.80 -7.74 11.51
N GLU A 72 -12.48 -6.84 10.59
CA GLU A 72 -13.38 -5.76 10.17
C GLU A 72 -14.67 -6.31 9.53
N LEU A 73 -14.55 -7.25 8.58
CA LEU A 73 -15.71 -7.88 7.97
C LEU A 73 -16.56 -8.64 9.00
N GLY A 74 -15.92 -9.29 9.97
CA GLY A 74 -16.59 -10.00 11.06
C GLY A 74 -17.25 -9.07 12.09
N ALA A 75 -16.78 -7.83 12.21
CA ALA A 75 -17.35 -6.79 13.07
C ALA A 75 -18.53 -6.06 12.44
N LEU A 76 -18.80 -6.28 11.14
CA LEU A 76 -19.92 -5.67 10.45
C LEU A 76 -21.25 -6.07 11.14
N PRO A 77 -22.17 -5.11 11.40
CA PRO A 77 -23.47 -5.43 11.96
C PRO A 77 -24.24 -6.42 11.08
N PRO A 78 -25.15 -7.21 11.64
CA PRO A 78 -25.97 -8.12 10.86
C PRO A 78 -26.79 -7.38 9.81
N HIS A 79 -27.16 -8.10 8.75
CA HIS A 79 -27.99 -7.55 7.66
C HIS A 79 -29.24 -6.87 8.23
N PRO A 80 -29.55 -5.61 7.83
CA PRO A 80 -30.73 -4.90 8.31
C PRO A 80 -32.00 -5.72 8.02
N MET A 81 -32.76 -6.04 9.07
CA MET A 81 -34.06 -6.72 8.92
C MET A 81 -35.18 -5.69 8.85
N ARG A 82 -36.12 -5.90 7.93
CA ARG A 82 -37.31 -5.04 7.84
C ARG A 82 -38.35 -5.50 8.85
N HIS A 83 -38.83 -4.59 9.67
CA HIS A 83 -39.86 -4.90 10.65
C HIS A 83 -41.27 -4.73 10.07
N TRP A 84 -42.23 -5.55 10.51
CA TRP A 84 -43.59 -5.59 9.97
C TRP A 84 -44.34 -4.24 10.00
N TRP A 85 -44.15 -3.43 11.05
CA TRP A 85 -44.72 -2.09 11.18
C TRP A 85 -44.19 -1.04 10.16
N GLN A 86 -43.06 -1.29 9.51
CA GLN A 86 -42.46 -0.42 8.49
C GLN A 86 -43.04 -0.65 7.09
N LEU A 87 -43.96 -1.61 6.92
CA LEU A 87 -44.61 -1.90 5.65
C LEU A 87 -45.69 -0.87 5.26
N HIS A 88 -46.14 -0.05 6.20
CA HIS A 88 -47.32 0.81 6.03
C HIS A 88 -47.03 2.29 5.68
N GLY A 89 -45.76 2.71 5.58
CA GLY A 89 -45.40 4.11 5.34
C GLY A 89 -44.39 4.31 4.21
N PHE A 90 -44.76 5.10 3.20
CA PHE A 90 -43.90 5.42 2.05
C PHE A 90 -42.54 6.05 2.44
N MET A 91 -42.51 6.94 3.43
CA MET A 91 -41.26 7.54 3.93
C MET A 91 -40.36 6.55 4.70
N PHE A 92 -40.96 5.59 5.40
CA PHE A 92 -40.20 4.54 6.11
C PHE A 92 -39.54 3.55 5.15
N ASN A 93 -40.10 3.37 3.95
CA ASN A 93 -39.49 2.55 2.91
C ASN A 93 -38.19 3.14 2.38
N HIS A 94 -38.15 4.46 2.16
CA HIS A 94 -36.96 5.11 1.61
C HIS A 94 -35.80 5.16 2.62
N ALA A 95 -36.09 5.42 3.91
CA ALA A 95 -35.07 5.40 4.95
C ALA A 95 -34.48 3.98 5.15
N TRP A 96 -35.33 2.95 5.13
CA TRP A 96 -34.89 1.56 5.21
C TRP A 96 -34.06 1.15 3.98
N GLN A 97 -34.48 1.54 2.77
CA GLN A 97 -33.71 1.30 1.54
C GLN A 97 -32.31 1.92 1.62
N LYS A 98 -32.19 3.19 2.04
CA LYS A 98 -30.88 3.84 2.22
C LYS A 98 -30.00 3.13 3.22
N GLN A 99 -30.57 2.66 4.33
CA GLN A 99 -29.83 1.89 5.32
C GLN A 99 -29.34 0.55 4.77
N LEU A 100 -30.20 -0.15 4.01
CA LEU A 100 -29.84 -1.41 3.36
C LEU A 100 -28.72 -1.19 2.33
N GLU A 101 -28.86 -0.20 1.44
CA GLU A 101 -27.84 0.13 0.45
C GLU A 101 -26.51 0.52 1.09
N ALA A 102 -26.53 1.32 2.16
CA ALA A 102 -25.32 1.68 2.90
C ALA A 102 -24.65 0.44 3.50
N TRP A 103 -25.43 -0.47 4.07
CA TRP A 103 -24.91 -1.73 4.61
C TRP A 103 -24.34 -2.64 3.51
N GLU A 104 -25.02 -2.76 2.36
CA GLU A 104 -24.54 -3.55 1.23
C GLU A 104 -23.24 -2.99 0.65
N ARG A 105 -23.12 -1.66 0.54
CA ARG A 105 -21.87 -0.99 0.14
C ARG A 105 -20.74 -1.25 1.12
N GLU A 106 -20.98 -1.06 2.43
CA GLU A 106 -19.97 -1.30 3.46
C GLU A 106 -19.51 -2.76 3.45
N ARG A 107 -20.47 -3.71 3.38
CA ARG A 107 -20.15 -5.13 3.29
C ARG A 107 -19.32 -5.45 2.05
N PHE A 108 -19.69 -4.88 0.91
CA PHE A 108 -18.99 -5.07 -0.34
C PHE A 108 -17.55 -4.56 -0.24
N HIS A 109 -17.36 -3.36 0.31
CA HIS A 109 -16.04 -2.76 0.53
C HIS A 109 -15.14 -3.63 1.43
N LEU A 110 -15.65 -4.04 2.60
CA LEU A 110 -14.91 -4.91 3.51
C LEU A 110 -14.59 -6.28 2.88
N GLN A 111 -15.51 -6.81 2.06
CA GLN A 111 -15.26 -8.04 1.32
C GLN A 111 -14.18 -7.86 0.24
N CYS A 112 -14.17 -6.74 -0.50
CA CYS A 112 -13.13 -6.41 -1.46
C CYS A 112 -11.76 -6.29 -0.78
N LYS A 113 -11.69 -5.61 0.38
CA LYS A 113 -10.48 -5.52 1.20
C LYS A 113 -9.96 -6.90 1.62
N LEU A 114 -10.86 -7.80 2.03
CA LEU A 114 -10.51 -9.18 2.36
C LEU A 114 -9.96 -9.94 1.14
N ASP A 115 -10.60 -9.81 -0.02
CA ASP A 115 -10.15 -10.48 -1.24
C ASP A 115 -8.78 -9.94 -1.70
N ASP A 116 -8.56 -8.62 -1.65
CA ASP A 116 -7.28 -7.99 -1.97
C ASP A 116 -6.16 -8.51 -1.07
N ALA A 117 -6.41 -8.66 0.23
CA ALA A 117 -5.46 -9.23 1.18
C ALA A 117 -5.17 -10.73 0.91
N GLN A 118 -6.19 -11.49 0.50
CA GLN A 118 -6.03 -12.89 0.11
C GLN A 118 -5.20 -13.03 -1.17
N ASP A 119 -5.52 -12.26 -2.20
CA ASP A 119 -4.81 -12.26 -3.49
C ASP A 119 -3.35 -11.85 -3.29
N ALA A 120 -3.07 -10.85 -2.45
CA ALA A 120 -1.72 -10.42 -2.12
C ALA A 120 -0.91 -11.53 -1.41
N LEU A 121 -1.52 -12.22 -0.45
CA LEU A 121 -0.86 -13.31 0.28
C LEU A 121 -0.64 -14.55 -0.61
N GLU A 122 -1.62 -14.92 -1.43
CA GLU A 122 -1.49 -16.02 -2.39
C GLU A 122 -0.42 -15.73 -3.43
N HIS A 123 -0.41 -14.50 -3.95
CA HIS A 123 0.64 -14.03 -4.84
C HIS A 123 2.04 -14.20 -4.20
N LEU A 124 2.22 -13.75 -2.96
CA LEU A 124 3.49 -13.86 -2.25
C LEU A 124 3.93 -15.32 -2.02
N LYS A 125 2.98 -16.22 -1.70
CA LYS A 125 3.27 -17.66 -1.60
C LYS A 125 3.72 -18.30 -2.91
N GLY A 126 3.23 -17.77 -4.05
CA GLY A 126 3.59 -18.23 -5.38
C GLY A 126 4.87 -17.61 -5.94
N ARG A 127 5.44 -16.61 -5.25
CA ARG A 127 6.60 -15.83 -5.73
C ARG A 127 7.84 -16.71 -5.84
N LYS A 128 8.52 -16.67 -7.00
CA LYS A 128 9.70 -17.51 -7.27
C LYS A 128 11.01 -16.76 -7.27
N GLN A 129 11.01 -15.49 -7.65
CA GLN A 129 12.24 -14.70 -7.72
C GLN A 129 12.49 -13.98 -6.40
N PRO A 130 13.76 -13.63 -6.09
CA PRO A 130 14.09 -12.83 -4.93
C PRO A 130 13.45 -11.42 -4.99
N PRO A 131 13.44 -10.70 -3.85
CA PRO A 131 13.00 -9.32 -3.81
C PRO A 131 13.76 -8.44 -4.81
N ARG A 132 13.03 -7.59 -5.53
CA ARG A 132 13.60 -6.66 -6.50
C ARG A 132 13.63 -5.22 -5.99
N CYS A 133 14.57 -4.45 -6.54
CA CYS A 133 14.58 -3.01 -6.45
C CYS A 133 13.45 -2.44 -7.30
N LEU A 134 12.53 -1.70 -6.69
CA LEU A 134 11.39 -1.07 -7.37
C LEU A 134 11.77 0.20 -8.14
N ALA A 135 13.06 0.56 -8.16
CA ALA A 135 13.59 1.63 -8.99
C ALA A 135 14.18 1.12 -10.32
N CYS A 136 14.99 0.06 -10.27
CA CYS A 136 15.74 -0.46 -11.44
C CYS A 136 15.44 -1.91 -11.82
N GLY A 137 14.69 -2.66 -11.00
CA GLY A 137 14.36 -4.07 -11.22
C GLY A 137 15.46 -5.06 -10.81
N SER A 138 16.64 -4.60 -10.38
CA SER A 138 17.73 -5.48 -9.94
C SER A 138 17.36 -6.30 -8.71
N ASP A 139 17.85 -7.53 -8.63
CA ASP A 139 17.79 -8.41 -7.46
C ASP A 139 19.04 -8.30 -6.56
N ARG A 140 20.03 -7.48 -6.95
CA ARG A 140 21.22 -7.16 -6.15
C ARG A 140 20.90 -6.13 -5.07
N VAL A 141 20.08 -6.54 -4.12
CA VAL A 141 19.62 -5.75 -2.97
C VAL A 141 20.16 -6.34 -1.68
N HIS A 142 20.55 -5.49 -0.73
CA HIS A 142 21.10 -5.94 0.54
C HIS A 142 20.02 -6.21 1.59
N SER A 143 20.22 -7.29 2.33
CA SER A 143 19.45 -7.66 3.52
C SER A 143 20.30 -7.50 4.80
N PRO A 144 19.68 -7.19 5.96
CA PRO A 144 18.26 -6.87 6.13
C PRO A 144 17.90 -5.53 5.48
N LEU A 145 16.64 -5.37 5.06
CA LEU A 145 16.13 -4.07 4.62
C LEU A 145 16.16 -3.08 5.79
N ILE A 146 16.19 -1.79 5.47
CA ILE A 146 16.22 -0.73 6.48
C ILE A 146 14.88 -0.72 7.21
N THR A 147 14.90 -1.18 8.46
CA THR A 147 13.77 -1.12 9.38
C THR A 147 13.94 0.09 10.29
N ASN A 148 12.83 0.65 10.75
CA ASN A 148 12.83 1.67 11.79
C ASN A 148 12.42 0.99 13.10
N PRO A 149 13.36 0.49 13.90
CA PRO A 149 13.03 -0.23 15.13
C PRO A 149 12.43 0.69 16.19
N GLU A 150 12.74 1.98 16.16
CA GLU A 150 12.33 2.95 17.18
C GLU A 150 11.48 4.11 16.61
N PRO A 151 10.52 4.61 17.40
CA PRO A 151 9.77 5.82 17.06
C PRO A 151 10.72 7.01 16.87
N TRP A 152 10.63 7.67 15.70
CA TRP A 152 11.44 8.84 15.40
C TRP A 152 10.81 10.09 16.05
N ASN A 153 11.04 10.24 17.35
CA ASN A 153 10.36 11.23 18.19
C ASN A 153 10.74 12.69 17.86
N ASP A 154 11.99 12.92 17.42
CA ASP A 154 12.45 14.22 16.92
C ASP A 154 13.09 14.04 15.53
N PRO A 155 12.33 14.32 14.45
CA PRO A 155 12.82 14.18 13.08
C PRO A 155 14.01 15.09 12.73
N SER A 156 14.16 16.21 13.44
CA SER A 156 15.23 17.18 13.17
C SER A 156 16.61 16.68 13.61
N GLN A 157 16.64 15.70 14.50
CA GLN A 157 17.86 15.10 15.02
C GLN A 157 18.26 13.88 14.20
N PRO A 158 19.57 13.68 13.96
CA PRO A 158 20.05 12.45 13.39
C PRO A 158 19.63 11.20 14.15
N HIS A 159 19.12 10.23 13.41
CA HIS A 159 18.67 8.96 13.95
C HIS A 159 19.40 7.82 13.25
N HIS A 160 19.96 6.89 14.03
CA HIS A 160 20.62 5.72 13.52
C HIS A 160 19.59 4.76 12.89
N THR A 161 19.93 4.06 11.81
CA THR A 161 18.99 3.13 11.16
C THR A 161 19.26 1.67 11.48
N GLY A 162 20.39 1.34 12.12
CA GLY A 162 20.87 -0.03 12.31
C GLY A 162 21.41 -0.68 11.03
N PHE A 163 21.30 -0.02 9.87
CA PHE A 163 21.76 -0.56 8.60
C PHE A 163 23.23 -0.26 8.35
N VAL A 164 24.01 -1.32 8.09
CA VAL A 164 25.44 -1.21 7.76
C VAL A 164 25.59 -0.97 6.26
N HIS A 165 26.18 0.17 5.90
CA HIS A 165 26.47 0.54 4.53
C HIS A 165 27.48 -0.44 3.90
N PRO A 166 27.10 -1.13 2.80
CA PRO A 166 27.90 -2.22 2.23
C PRO A 166 29.32 -1.83 1.79
N GLY A 167 29.52 -0.58 1.34
CA GLY A 167 30.81 -0.14 0.82
C GLY A 167 31.79 0.36 1.89
N CYS A 168 31.31 0.92 3.00
CA CYS A 168 32.17 1.55 4.04
C CYS A 168 32.21 0.73 5.35
N GLY A 169 31.26 -0.20 5.57
CA GLY A 169 31.04 -0.83 6.87
C GLY A 169 30.67 0.17 7.99
N GLY A 170 30.29 1.39 7.62
CA GLY A 170 29.74 2.41 8.50
C GLY A 170 28.23 2.27 8.57
N GLU A 171 27.61 2.94 9.52
CA GLU A 171 26.17 2.88 9.69
C GLU A 171 25.49 3.99 8.89
N LEU A 172 24.33 3.69 8.30
CA LEU A 172 23.47 4.72 7.72
C LEU A 172 22.66 5.40 8.82
N TRP A 173 22.75 6.72 8.85
CA TRP A 173 21.96 7.58 9.72
C TRP A 173 20.99 8.37 8.85
N ARG A 174 19.85 8.76 9.41
CA ARG A 174 18.82 9.55 8.74
C ARG A 174 18.52 10.85 9.48
N ARG A 175 18.05 11.86 8.78
CA ARG A 175 17.61 13.14 9.34
C ARG A 175 16.50 13.75 8.47
N GLU A 176 15.52 14.40 9.09
CA GLU A 176 14.57 15.24 8.37
C GLU A 176 15.24 16.59 8.10
N GLU A 177 15.21 17.01 6.84
CA GLU A 177 15.66 18.33 6.43
C GLU A 177 14.49 19.32 6.52
N ASP A 178 14.79 20.60 6.72
CA ASP A 178 13.78 21.67 6.78
C ASP A 178 13.04 21.90 5.44
N MET A 179 13.47 21.22 4.38
CA MET A 179 12.86 21.30 3.06
C MET A 179 11.65 20.37 2.94
N ARG A 180 10.60 20.86 2.27
CA ARG A 180 9.42 20.07 1.96
C ARG A 180 9.11 20.10 0.47
N PHE A 181 8.63 18.96 -0.03
CA PHE A 181 8.30 18.78 -1.44
C PHE A 181 6.79 18.68 -1.64
N ALA A 182 6.28 19.48 -2.59
CA ALA A 182 4.95 19.28 -3.15
C ALA A 182 5.07 18.31 -4.32
N LEU A 183 4.61 17.07 -4.12
CA LEU A 183 4.67 16.07 -5.17
C LEU A 183 3.32 15.75 -5.76
N LYS A 184 3.37 15.45 -7.07
CA LYS A 184 2.28 14.81 -7.78
C LYS A 184 2.29 13.32 -7.45
N PRO A 185 1.19 12.78 -6.92
CA PRO A 185 1.04 11.36 -6.68
C PRO A 185 1.27 10.54 -7.93
N THR A 186 1.97 9.42 -7.76
CA THR A 186 2.20 8.46 -8.85
C THR A 186 1.91 7.05 -8.36
N VAL A 187 1.35 6.24 -9.24
CA VAL A 187 1.26 4.79 -9.09
C VAL A 187 2.28 4.16 -10.03
N ARG A 188 3.07 3.23 -9.52
CA ARG A 188 3.98 2.40 -10.30
C ARG A 188 3.46 0.97 -10.28
N ARG A 189 3.28 0.37 -11.45
CA ARG A 189 2.75 -0.98 -11.60
C ARG A 189 3.85 -1.92 -12.02
N TYR A 190 3.84 -3.11 -11.43
CA TYR A 190 4.83 -4.14 -11.62
C TYR A 190 4.15 -5.46 -12.00
N SER A 191 4.87 -6.33 -12.71
CA SER A 191 4.46 -7.71 -12.91
C SER A 191 4.43 -8.43 -11.56
N PRO A 192 3.77 -9.59 -11.46
CA PRO A 192 3.85 -10.41 -10.24
C PRO A 192 5.31 -10.77 -9.89
N GLU A 193 6.21 -10.76 -10.87
CA GLU A 193 7.60 -11.08 -10.65
C GLU A 193 8.48 -9.83 -10.36
N GLY A 194 7.87 -8.68 -10.13
CA GLY A 194 8.53 -7.44 -9.73
C GLY A 194 9.14 -6.63 -10.88
N ASP A 195 8.84 -6.98 -12.13
CA ASP A 195 9.30 -6.23 -13.30
C ASP A 195 8.46 -4.97 -13.48
N PHE A 196 9.09 -3.82 -13.71
CA PHE A 196 8.37 -2.58 -13.94
C PHE A 196 7.53 -2.63 -15.23
N LEU A 197 6.25 -2.30 -15.12
CA LEU A 197 5.32 -2.23 -16.26
C LEU A 197 5.10 -0.78 -16.68
N GLU A 198 4.64 0.05 -15.75
CA GLU A 198 4.26 1.42 -16.05
C GLU A 198 4.24 2.34 -14.82
N LYS A 199 4.23 3.64 -15.09
CA LYS A 199 4.07 4.70 -14.10
C LYS A 199 3.03 5.69 -14.59
N GLU A 200 2.06 5.96 -13.72
CA GLU A 200 0.95 6.86 -13.99
C GLU A 200 0.90 7.96 -12.92
N PHE A 201 0.55 9.18 -13.34
CA PHE A 201 0.18 10.25 -12.41
C PHE A 201 -1.30 10.17 -12.13
N VAL A 202 -1.69 10.23 -10.86
CA VAL A 202 -3.08 10.05 -10.45
C VAL A 202 -3.60 11.26 -9.69
N GLU A 203 -4.75 11.75 -10.12
CA GLU A 203 -5.54 12.76 -9.43
C GLU A 203 -6.34 12.10 -8.28
N GLY A 204 -6.73 12.87 -7.27
CA GLY A 204 -7.56 12.37 -6.16
C GLY A 204 -6.87 11.44 -5.14
N TYR A 205 -5.59 11.11 -5.31
CA TYR A 205 -4.84 10.20 -4.44
C TYR A 205 -4.74 10.61 -2.95
N THR A 206 -4.96 11.88 -2.61
CA THR A 206 -4.69 12.39 -1.26
C THR A 206 -5.70 11.98 -0.20
N VAL A 207 -6.75 11.26 -0.57
CA VAL A 207 -7.81 10.80 0.33
C VAL A 207 -7.98 9.28 0.12
N PRO A 208 -8.02 8.47 1.19
CA PRO A 208 -8.26 7.01 1.09
C PRO A 208 -9.54 6.65 0.33
N ASP A 209 -10.55 7.52 0.38
CA ASP A 209 -11.82 7.40 -0.37
C ASP A 209 -11.80 8.24 -1.66
N GLY A 210 -10.61 8.48 -2.22
CA GLY A 210 -10.44 9.20 -3.47
C GLY A 210 -10.88 8.36 -4.67
N GLU A 211 -11.22 9.04 -5.76
CA GLU A 211 -11.65 8.44 -7.03
C GLU A 211 -10.70 7.32 -7.51
N TYR A 212 -9.40 7.44 -7.23
CA TYR A 212 -8.43 6.37 -7.54
C TYR A 212 -8.75 5.04 -6.85
N PHE A 213 -9.02 5.08 -5.54
CA PHE A 213 -9.23 3.88 -4.74
C PHE A 213 -10.59 3.25 -5.03
N GLU A 214 -11.64 4.06 -5.23
CA GLU A 214 -12.95 3.56 -5.68
C GLU A 214 -12.84 2.88 -7.07
N ASN A 215 -12.09 3.48 -7.99
CA ASN A 215 -11.84 2.90 -9.31
C ASN A 215 -10.98 1.63 -9.22
N LEU A 216 -10.02 1.57 -8.29
CA LEU A 216 -9.21 0.39 -8.03
C LEU A 216 -10.06 -0.77 -7.52
N GLU A 217 -10.86 -0.53 -6.49
CA GLU A 217 -11.80 -1.52 -5.93
C GLU A 217 -12.76 -2.03 -7.00
N SER A 218 -13.36 -1.11 -7.75
CA SER A 218 -14.28 -1.43 -8.86
C SER A 218 -13.60 -2.27 -9.94
N SER A 219 -12.35 -1.94 -10.30
CA SER A 219 -11.57 -2.68 -11.28
C SER A 219 -11.22 -4.08 -10.78
N ASN A 220 -10.81 -4.21 -9.52
CA ASN A 220 -10.49 -5.49 -8.91
C ASN A 220 -11.73 -6.37 -8.78
N ALA A 221 -12.86 -5.81 -8.34
CA ALA A 221 -14.13 -6.53 -8.28
C ALA A 221 -14.54 -7.06 -9.67
N LYS A 222 -14.41 -6.22 -10.71
CA LYS A 222 -14.68 -6.63 -12.10
C LYS A 222 -13.73 -7.71 -12.58
N ALA A 223 -12.43 -7.61 -12.26
CA ALA A 223 -11.43 -8.64 -12.58
C ALA A 223 -11.74 -9.99 -11.92
N ARG A 224 -12.36 -9.96 -10.73
CA ARG A 224 -12.88 -11.15 -10.03
C ARG A 224 -14.26 -11.62 -10.52
N GLY A 225 -14.87 -10.93 -11.50
CA GLY A 225 -16.21 -11.23 -12.00
C GLY A 225 -17.34 -10.88 -11.02
N ARG A 226 -17.11 -9.96 -10.07
CA ARG A 226 -18.12 -9.50 -9.11
C ARG A 226 -18.86 -8.26 -9.62
N SER A 227 -20.14 -8.18 -9.29
CA SER A 227 -20.97 -7.00 -9.53
C SER A 227 -20.85 -6.02 -8.36
N ILE A 228 -20.56 -4.76 -8.66
CA ILE A 228 -20.61 -3.67 -7.67
C ILE A 228 -22.09 -3.36 -7.40
N PRO A 229 -22.53 -3.25 -6.13
CA PRO A 229 -23.89 -2.84 -5.82
C PRO A 229 -24.17 -1.46 -6.45
N LEU A 230 -25.16 -1.40 -7.35
CA LEU A 230 -25.55 -0.15 -8.02
C LEU A 230 -26.10 0.82 -6.98
N SER A 231 -25.60 2.06 -6.95
CA SER A 231 -26.30 3.14 -6.25
C SER A 231 -27.58 3.46 -7.03
N THR A 232 -28.73 3.09 -6.50
CA THR A 232 -29.99 3.65 -6.97
C THR A 232 -30.04 5.12 -6.54
N GLY A 233 -29.83 6.02 -7.50
CA GLY A 233 -29.92 7.47 -7.32
C GLY A 233 -31.34 7.94 -7.05
#